data_AF-A0A0B4X4H6-F1
#
_entry.id   AF-A0A0B4X4H6-F1
#
_cell.length_a   1.000
_cell.length_b   1.000
_cell.length_c   1.000
_cell.angle_alpha   90.00
_cell.angle_beta   90.00
_cell.angle_gamma   90.00
#
_symmetry.space_group_name_H-M   'P 1'
#
loop_
_entity.id
_entity.type
_entity.pdbx_description
1 polymer ?
#
loop_
_entity_poly.entity_id
_entity_poly.type
_entity_poly.pdbx_seq_one_letter_code
_entity_poly.pdbx_strand_id
1 'polypeptide(L)'
;MDAANLERLNAARRARKAVMLVTNLEHGTDRVIVEGGPVDGALSDTVAAAFRSGKSGICDIDGGRYFLNVHLPPAHIVIIGAVHISQVLAQMAALAGFDVRIIDPRTAFATPERFAGIDLTADWPVDVLKDRPLDAYTAVVAVTHDPKIDDFPIAEALRTGCFYVGALGSRKTHGSRLERLKKEGCSDGELARINGPIGLDIGASSPAEIAVAILAQIIQTLRSRDVSSPKGDKA
;
A
#
# COMPACT_ATOMS: atom_id res chain seq x y z
N MET A 1 -0.78 23.13 21.40
CA MET A 1 -0.08 22.56 20.23
C MET A 1 0.99 23.52 19.78
N ASP A 2 2.24 23.04 19.77
CA ASP A 2 3.39 23.81 19.29
C ASP A 2 3.27 24.04 17.77
N ALA A 3 3.57 25.26 17.31
CA ALA A 3 3.54 25.63 15.90
C ALA A 3 4.48 24.75 15.05
N ALA A 4 5.66 24.42 15.59
CA ALA A 4 6.62 23.56 14.89
C ALA A 4 6.08 22.13 14.67
N ASN A 5 5.35 21.59 15.65
CA ASN A 5 4.70 20.29 15.53
C ASN A 5 3.56 20.31 14.51
N LEU A 6 2.77 21.40 14.46
CA LEU A 6 1.71 21.55 13.46
C LEU A 6 2.27 21.62 12.03
N GLU A 7 3.35 22.36 11.81
CA GLU A 7 4.04 22.44 10.52
C GLU A 7 4.56 21.06 10.08
N ARG A 8 5.25 20.35 10.98
CA ARG A 8 5.77 19.00 10.72
C ARG A 8 4.65 18.01 10.40
N LEU A 9 3.55 18.05 11.15
CA LEU A 9 2.37 17.22 10.92
C LEU A 9 1.77 17.47 9.53
N ASN A 10 1.57 18.74 9.17
CA ASN A 10 1.00 19.11 7.88
C ASN A 10 1.92 18.79 6.70
N ALA A 11 3.23 18.96 6.87
CA ALA A 11 4.22 18.57 5.86
C ALA A 11 4.16 17.06 5.57
N ALA A 12 4.11 16.22 6.62
CA ALA A 12 3.98 14.77 6.47
C ALA A 12 2.66 14.37 5.78
N ARG A 13 1.54 14.99 6.18
CA ARG A 13 0.22 14.75 5.55
C ARG A 13 0.21 15.10 4.06
N ARG A 14 0.77 16.26 3.69
CA ARG A 14 0.88 16.68 2.28
C ARG A 14 1.78 15.76 1.47
N ALA A 15 2.84 15.25 2.10
CA ALA A 15 3.75 14.27 1.50
C ALA A 15 3.19 12.83 1.51
N ARG A 16 1.91 12.63 1.88
CA ARG A 16 1.26 11.32 2.00
C ARG A 16 2.08 10.32 2.84
N LYS A 17 2.65 10.79 3.95
CA LYS A 17 3.31 9.96 4.95
C LYS A 17 2.38 9.74 6.15
N ALA A 18 2.32 8.51 6.65
CA ALA A 18 1.63 8.21 7.89
C ALA A 18 2.30 8.94 9.06
N VAL A 19 1.49 9.66 9.82
CA VAL A 19 1.96 10.54 10.88
C VAL A 19 0.97 10.56 12.04
N MET A 20 1.49 10.69 13.25
CA MET A 20 0.72 10.70 14.49
C MET A 20 1.15 11.89 15.34
N LEU A 21 0.18 12.61 15.88
CA LEU A 21 0.42 13.58 16.94
C LEU A 21 0.11 12.90 18.28
N VAL A 22 1.13 12.76 19.12
CA VAL A 22 1.00 12.19 20.46
C VAL A 22 0.97 13.34 21.46
N THR A 23 -0.13 13.46 22.20
CA THR A 23 -0.31 14.50 23.23
C THR A 23 -0.33 13.86 24.60
N ASN A 24 0.57 14.28 25.50
CA ASN A 24 0.47 13.95 26.92
C ASN A 24 -0.64 14.82 27.53
N LEU A 25 -1.68 14.19 28.08
CA LEU A 25 -2.88 14.88 28.55
C LEU A 25 -2.71 15.52 29.94
N GLU A 26 -1.66 15.17 30.67
CA GLU A 26 -1.37 15.73 32.00
C GLU A 26 -0.56 17.02 31.91
N HIS A 27 0.40 17.08 30.98
CA HIS A 27 1.28 18.22 30.81
C HIS A 27 0.95 19.08 29.58
N GLY A 28 0.06 18.61 28.71
CA GLY A 28 -0.32 19.30 27.47
C GLY A 28 0.80 19.37 26.42
N THR A 29 1.90 18.63 26.62
CA THR A 29 3.01 18.54 25.67
C THR A 29 2.65 17.61 24.53
N ASP A 30 3.11 17.94 23.32
CA ASP A 30 2.90 17.11 22.14
C ASP A 30 4.18 16.85 21.35
N ARG A 31 4.13 15.78 20.56
CA ARG A 31 5.21 15.40 19.64
C ARG A 31 4.63 14.74 18.40
N VAL A 32 5.33 14.92 17.28
CA VAL A 32 4.97 14.30 16.00
C VAL A 32 5.84 13.08 15.75
N ILE A 33 5.19 11.95 15.50
CA ILE A 33 5.82 10.69 15.09
C ILE A 33 5.43 10.41 13.65
N VAL A 34 6.40 10.20 12.77
CA VAL A 34 6.18 9.71 11.40
C VAL A 34 6.43 8.20 11.42
N GLU A 35 5.62 7.43 10.70
CA GLU A 35 5.79 5.97 10.59
C GLU A 35 7.23 5.60 10.17
N GLY A 36 7.83 4.62 10.85
CA GLY A 36 9.25 4.28 10.70
C GLY A 36 10.25 5.22 11.38
N GLY A 37 9.81 6.36 11.92
CA GLY A 37 10.62 7.26 12.75
C GLY A 37 10.82 6.74 14.18
N PRO A 38 11.75 7.32 14.96
CA PRO A 38 12.06 6.84 16.31
C PRO A 38 10.88 7.03 17.28
N VAL A 39 10.68 6.04 18.15
CA VAL A 39 9.65 6.03 19.20
C VAL A 39 10.26 5.55 20.51
N ASP A 40 9.90 6.18 21.63
CA ASP A 40 10.30 5.75 22.97
C ASP A 40 9.80 4.32 23.25
N GLY A 41 10.62 3.50 23.91
CA GLY A 41 10.34 2.08 24.12
C GLY A 41 8.97 1.79 24.76
N ALA A 42 8.56 2.62 25.73
CA ALA A 42 7.25 2.49 26.38
C ALA A 42 6.05 2.74 25.44
N LEU A 43 6.24 3.57 24.41
CA LEU A 43 5.21 3.95 23.44
C LEU A 43 5.25 3.11 22.16
N SER A 44 6.35 2.41 21.89
CA SER A 44 6.63 1.74 20.62
C SER A 44 5.49 0.82 20.15
N ASP A 45 5.06 -0.11 21.01
CA ASP A 45 4.05 -1.10 20.62
C ASP A 45 2.67 -0.47 20.40
N THR A 46 2.29 0.49 21.24
CA THR A 46 1.01 1.21 21.14
C THR A 46 0.98 2.09 19.89
N VAL A 47 2.06 2.80 19.60
CA VAL A 47 2.21 3.62 18.38
C VAL A 47 2.15 2.72 17.14
N ALA A 48 2.84 1.59 17.15
CA ALA A 48 2.78 0.62 16.06
C ALA A 48 1.35 0.07 15.85
N ALA A 49 0.65 -0.30 16.92
CA ALA A 49 -0.74 -0.76 16.85
C ALA A 49 -1.68 0.34 16.31
N ALA A 50 -1.47 1.59 16.71
CA ALA A 50 -2.23 2.74 16.23
C ALA A 50 -1.98 3.01 14.73
N PHE A 51 -0.74 2.93 14.24
CA PHE A 51 -0.47 3.05 12.80
C PHE A 51 -1.08 1.91 11.96
N ARG A 52 -1.05 0.66 12.44
CA ARG A 52 -1.68 -0.47 11.75
C ARG A 52 -3.21 -0.35 11.68
N SER A 53 -3.84 0.05 12.78
CA SER A 53 -5.29 0.19 12.85
C SER A 53 -5.81 1.47 12.18
N GLY A 54 -5.01 2.55 12.18
CA GLY A 54 -5.43 3.89 11.78
C GLY A 54 -6.40 4.56 12.75
N LYS A 55 -6.57 4.01 13.96
CA LYS A 55 -7.52 4.52 14.94
C LYS A 55 -6.83 5.50 15.90
N SER A 56 -7.39 6.69 16.03
CA SER A 56 -7.06 7.62 17.10
C SER A 56 -7.71 7.18 18.42
N GLY A 57 -7.04 7.45 19.54
CA GLY A 57 -7.53 7.01 20.84
C GLY A 57 -6.66 7.46 22.01
N ILE A 58 -7.14 7.18 23.22
CA ILE A 58 -6.41 7.42 24.47
C ILE A 58 -5.74 6.11 24.92
N CYS A 59 -4.54 6.22 25.47
CA CYS A 59 -3.82 5.10 26.09
C CYS A 59 -3.12 5.56 27.37
N ASP A 60 -2.95 4.62 28.31
CA ASP A 60 -2.24 4.82 29.56
C ASP A 60 -0.93 4.01 29.50
N ILE A 61 0.21 4.68 29.65
CA ILE A 61 1.55 4.10 29.49
C ILE A 61 2.46 4.65 30.58
N ASP A 62 3.10 3.76 31.34
CA ASP A 62 3.99 4.08 32.47
C ASP A 62 3.41 5.11 33.46
N GLY A 63 2.10 5.02 33.71
CA GLY A 63 1.38 5.92 34.61
C GLY A 63 1.01 7.29 34.01
N GLY A 64 1.36 7.56 32.75
CA GLY A 64 0.96 8.77 32.03
C GLY A 64 -0.17 8.50 31.03
N ARG A 65 -1.06 9.48 30.86
CA ARG A 65 -2.18 9.40 29.91
C ARG A 65 -1.90 10.16 28.61
N TYR A 66 -2.03 9.48 27.47
CA TYR A 66 -1.71 10.01 26.15
C TYR A 66 -2.88 9.93 25.18
N PHE A 67 -3.07 10.96 24.34
CA PHE A 67 -3.93 10.91 23.18
C PHE A 67 -3.10 10.74 21.90
N LEU A 68 -3.41 9.69 21.15
CA LEU A 68 -2.82 9.37 19.85
C LEU A 68 -3.77 9.85 18.75
N ASN A 69 -3.39 10.91 18.03
CA ASN A 69 -4.13 11.39 16.88
C ASN A 69 -3.45 10.92 15.59
N VAL A 70 -4.01 9.88 14.97
CA VAL A 70 -3.42 9.17 13.83
C VAL A 70 -3.93 9.74 12.52
N HIS A 71 -3.00 10.06 11.61
CA HIS A 71 -3.30 10.51 10.26
C HIS A 71 -2.61 9.59 9.25
N LEU A 72 -3.39 8.69 8.67
CA LEU A 72 -2.93 7.83 7.59
C LEU A 72 -3.31 8.45 6.23
N PRO A 73 -2.46 8.34 5.20
CA PRO A 73 -2.88 8.58 3.83
C PRO A 73 -4.02 7.63 3.46
N PRO A 74 -4.99 8.06 2.63
CA PRO A 74 -5.91 7.14 1.97
C PRO A 74 -5.12 6.08 1.21
N ALA A 75 -5.45 4.81 1.45
CA ALA A 75 -4.81 3.70 0.76
C ALA A 75 -5.38 3.59 -0.66
N HIS A 76 -4.49 3.50 -1.65
CA HIS A 76 -4.87 3.41 -3.05
C HIS A 76 -4.61 1.99 -3.58
N ILE A 77 -5.44 1.52 -4.50
CA ILE A 77 -5.20 0.32 -5.30
C ILE A 77 -4.97 0.74 -6.75
N VAL A 78 -3.77 0.48 -7.26
CA VAL A 78 -3.41 0.68 -8.66
C VAL A 78 -3.40 -0.69 -9.35
N ILE A 79 -4.36 -0.90 -10.24
CA ILE A 79 -4.51 -2.13 -11.00
C ILE A 79 -3.87 -1.93 -12.38
N ILE A 80 -2.88 -2.76 -12.69
CA ILE A 80 -2.26 -2.83 -14.00
C ILE A 80 -2.99 -3.91 -14.81
N GLY A 81 -3.79 -3.47 -15.78
CA GLY A 81 -4.61 -4.32 -16.62
C GLY A 81 -6.11 -4.11 -16.43
N ALA A 82 -6.82 -3.89 -17.53
CA ALA A 82 -8.26 -3.71 -17.65
C ALA A 82 -8.97 -5.05 -18.00
N VAL A 83 -8.72 -6.09 -17.21
CA VAL A 83 -9.24 -7.44 -17.43
C VAL A 83 -10.54 -7.70 -16.63
N HIS A 84 -11.14 -8.89 -16.78
CA HIS A 84 -12.38 -9.26 -16.07
C HIS A 84 -12.26 -9.22 -14.55
N ILE A 85 -11.10 -9.64 -14.01
CA ILE A 85 -10.82 -9.56 -12.56
C ILE A 85 -10.85 -8.11 -12.09
N SER A 86 -10.24 -7.19 -12.87
CA SER A 86 -10.16 -5.77 -12.52
C SER A 86 -11.51 -5.10 -12.40
N GLN A 87 -12.50 -5.48 -13.23
CA GLN A 87 -13.85 -4.91 -13.15
C GLN A 87 -14.49 -5.20 -11.80
N VAL A 88 -14.42 -6.46 -11.35
CA VAL A 88 -15.02 -6.88 -10.09
C VAL A 88 -14.21 -6.36 -8.90
N LEU A 89 -12.88 -6.45 -8.98
CA LEU A 89 -11.98 -5.97 -7.93
C LEU A 89 -12.16 -4.47 -7.69
N ALA A 90 -12.26 -3.66 -8.74
CA ALA A 90 -12.41 -2.21 -8.60
C ALA A 90 -13.68 -1.82 -7.85
N GLN A 91 -14.80 -2.48 -8.15
CA GLN A 91 -16.07 -2.24 -7.45
C GLN A 91 -15.99 -2.67 -5.98
N MET A 92 -15.47 -3.88 -5.71
CA MET A 92 -15.32 -4.39 -4.34
C MET A 92 -14.37 -3.52 -3.51
N ALA A 93 -13.26 -3.07 -4.09
CA ALA A 93 -12.28 -2.22 -3.44
C ALA A 93 -12.87 -0.83 -3.11
N ALA A 94 -13.60 -0.22 -4.06
CA ALA A 94 -14.29 1.05 -3.81
C ALA A 94 -15.31 0.94 -2.67
N LEU A 95 -16.11 -0.14 -2.64
CA LEU A 95 -17.05 -0.43 -1.55
C LEU A 95 -16.34 -0.63 -0.20
N ALA A 96 -15.14 -1.21 -0.21
CA ALA A 96 -14.31 -1.37 0.99
C ALA A 96 -13.58 -0.07 1.42
N GLY A 97 -13.78 1.04 0.70
CA GLY A 97 -13.24 2.35 1.04
C GLY A 97 -11.83 2.63 0.48
N PHE A 98 -11.41 1.91 -0.55
CA PHE A 98 -10.16 2.17 -1.25
C PHE A 98 -10.39 3.05 -2.48
N ASP A 99 -9.47 3.97 -2.74
CA ASP A 99 -9.41 4.67 -4.02
C ASP A 99 -8.78 3.74 -5.06
N VAL A 100 -9.44 3.56 -6.21
CA VAL A 100 -9.00 2.62 -7.24
C VAL A 100 -8.64 3.35 -8.53
N ARG A 101 -7.47 3.02 -9.07
CA ARG A 101 -7.04 3.39 -10.43
C ARG A 101 -6.75 2.15 -11.26
N ILE A 102 -7.11 2.20 -12.53
CA ILE A 102 -6.78 1.17 -13.52
C ILE A 102 -5.92 1.79 -14.62
N ILE A 103 -4.83 1.13 -14.95
CA ILE A 103 -3.92 1.51 -16.04
C ILE A 103 -3.80 0.33 -17.00
N ASP A 104 -4.14 0.52 -18.27
CA ASP A 104 -3.92 -0.49 -19.31
C ASP A 104 -3.75 0.20 -20.68
N PRO A 105 -2.61 0.00 -21.38
CA PRO A 105 -2.37 0.63 -22.68
C PRO A 105 -3.26 0.07 -23.80
N ARG A 106 -3.94 -1.05 -23.56
CA ARG A 106 -4.79 -1.71 -24.56
C ARG A 106 -6.19 -1.10 -24.52
N THR A 107 -6.40 -0.10 -25.36
CA THR A 107 -7.66 0.66 -25.47
C THR A 107 -8.91 -0.21 -25.72
N ALA A 108 -8.76 -1.36 -26.39
CA ALA A 108 -9.86 -2.31 -26.58
C ALA A 108 -10.38 -2.91 -25.26
N PHE A 109 -9.56 -2.92 -24.20
CA PHE A 109 -9.94 -3.37 -22.87
C PHE A 109 -10.27 -2.18 -21.95
N ALA A 110 -9.51 -1.10 -22.02
CA ALA A 110 -9.70 0.09 -21.18
C ALA A 110 -10.82 0.99 -21.71
N THR A 111 -12.07 0.53 -21.63
CA THR A 111 -13.23 1.31 -22.06
C THR A 111 -14.04 1.87 -20.88
N PRO A 112 -14.53 3.12 -20.94
CA PRO A 112 -15.34 3.72 -19.87
C PRO A 112 -16.59 2.92 -19.51
N GLU A 113 -17.20 2.23 -20.48
CA GLU A 113 -18.40 1.42 -20.26
C GLU A 113 -18.15 0.24 -19.33
N ARG A 114 -16.94 -0.33 -19.36
CA ARG A 114 -16.55 -1.48 -18.50
C ARG A 114 -16.15 -1.05 -17.09
N PHE A 115 -15.76 0.22 -16.90
CA PHE A 115 -15.16 0.74 -15.68
C PHE A 115 -15.79 2.07 -15.25
N ALA A 116 -17.10 2.22 -15.44
CA ALA A 116 -17.82 3.44 -15.12
C ALA A 116 -17.60 3.84 -13.64
N GLY A 117 -17.20 5.09 -13.42
CA GLY A 117 -16.93 5.63 -12.08
C GLY A 117 -15.56 5.26 -11.49
N ILE A 118 -14.72 4.53 -12.23
CA ILE A 118 -13.34 4.22 -11.82
C ILE A 118 -12.36 5.15 -12.55
N ASP A 119 -11.29 5.56 -11.86
CA ASP A 119 -10.17 6.28 -12.45
C ASP A 119 -9.41 5.37 -13.43
N LEU A 120 -9.76 5.45 -14.71
CA LEU A 120 -9.22 4.62 -15.78
C LEU A 120 -8.28 5.46 -16.67
N THR A 121 -7.06 4.98 -16.87
CA THR A 121 -6.09 5.57 -17.79
C THR A 121 -5.68 4.55 -18.85
N ALA A 122 -6.03 4.83 -20.11
CA ALA A 122 -5.74 3.96 -21.24
C ALA A 122 -4.37 4.28 -21.87
N ASP A 123 -3.30 4.11 -21.09
CA ASP A 123 -1.93 4.44 -21.49
C ASP A 123 -0.91 3.51 -20.83
N TRP A 124 0.36 3.61 -21.21
CA TRP A 124 1.44 2.79 -20.68
C TRP A 124 1.74 3.13 -19.22
N PRO A 125 1.90 2.11 -18.33
CA PRO A 125 2.25 2.34 -16.93
C PRO A 125 3.51 3.19 -16.74
N VAL A 126 4.51 3.02 -17.62
CA VAL A 126 5.75 3.81 -17.57
C VAL A 126 5.52 5.32 -17.75
N ASP A 127 4.49 5.72 -18.48
CA ASP A 127 4.19 7.13 -18.69
C ASP A 127 3.26 7.65 -17.61
N VAL A 128 2.19 6.91 -17.28
CA VAL A 128 1.24 7.30 -16.23
C VAL A 128 1.90 7.45 -14.86
N LEU A 129 2.86 6.58 -14.52
CA LEU A 129 3.51 6.60 -13.20
C LEU A 129 4.55 7.71 -13.05
N LYS A 130 4.97 8.39 -14.13
CA LYS A 130 5.80 9.60 -14.03
C LYS A 130 5.03 10.76 -13.41
N ASP A 131 3.78 10.94 -13.86
CA ASP A 131 2.92 12.04 -13.42
C ASP A 131 2.12 11.69 -12.17
N ARG A 132 1.85 10.40 -11.96
CA ARG A 132 1.02 9.89 -10.86
C ARG A 132 1.80 8.81 -10.09
N PRO A 133 2.89 9.19 -9.39
CA PRO A 133 3.81 8.25 -8.77
C PRO A 133 3.13 7.43 -7.68
N LEU A 134 3.71 6.26 -7.42
CA LEU A 134 3.30 5.38 -6.33
C LEU A 134 3.82 5.90 -4.99
N ASP A 135 3.29 5.34 -3.89
CA ASP A 135 3.78 5.60 -2.53
C ASP A 135 3.66 4.34 -1.65
N ALA A 136 4.14 4.45 -0.41
CA ALA A 136 4.06 3.36 0.57
C ALA A 136 2.63 2.94 0.94
N TYR A 137 1.63 3.79 0.69
CA TYR A 137 0.20 3.55 0.90
C TYR A 137 -0.54 3.12 -0.37
N THR A 138 0.21 2.66 -1.37
CA THR A 138 -0.33 2.10 -2.60
C THR A 138 -0.20 0.56 -2.61
N ALA A 139 -1.27 -0.13 -2.99
CA ALA A 139 -1.25 -1.52 -3.42
C ALA A 139 -1.19 -1.60 -4.94
N VAL A 140 -0.22 -2.33 -5.48
CA VAL A 140 -0.10 -2.59 -6.92
C VAL A 140 -0.56 -4.00 -7.24
N VAL A 141 -1.47 -4.11 -8.21
CA VAL A 141 -2.10 -5.35 -8.65
C VAL A 141 -1.86 -5.54 -10.14
N ALA A 142 -0.91 -6.40 -10.51
CA ALA A 142 -0.58 -6.70 -11.90
C ALA A 142 -1.33 -7.95 -12.39
N VAL A 143 -2.22 -7.76 -13.37
CA VAL A 143 -3.17 -8.80 -13.83
C VAL A 143 -3.19 -8.95 -15.36
N THR A 144 -2.20 -8.42 -16.09
CA THR A 144 -2.21 -8.48 -17.56
C THR A 144 -1.67 -9.79 -18.13
N HIS A 145 -0.76 -10.47 -17.41
CA HIS A 145 0.09 -11.56 -17.89
C HIS A 145 1.10 -11.16 -18.98
N ASP A 146 1.20 -9.88 -19.34
CA ASP A 146 2.17 -9.38 -20.31
C ASP A 146 3.35 -8.73 -19.58
N PRO A 147 4.56 -9.33 -19.63
CA PRO A 147 5.76 -8.75 -19.03
C PRO A 147 6.02 -7.30 -19.44
N LYS A 148 5.66 -6.91 -20.68
CA LYS A 148 5.88 -5.54 -21.18
C LYS A 148 5.03 -4.51 -20.45
N ILE A 149 3.91 -4.93 -19.88
CA ILE A 149 2.99 -4.07 -19.15
C ILE A 149 3.19 -4.23 -17.63
N ASP A 150 3.38 -5.46 -17.16
CA ASP A 150 3.44 -5.79 -15.73
C ASP A 150 4.81 -5.51 -15.08
N ASP A 151 5.93 -5.76 -15.75
CA ASP A 151 7.23 -5.82 -15.07
C ASP A 151 7.68 -4.42 -14.56
N PHE A 152 7.54 -3.36 -15.37
CA PHE A 152 7.87 -1.99 -14.96
C PHE A 152 7.13 -1.52 -13.69
N PRO A 153 5.78 -1.54 -13.63
CA PRO A 153 5.06 -1.09 -12.45
C PRO A 153 5.30 -1.97 -11.23
N ILE A 154 5.59 -3.27 -11.40
CA ILE A 154 6.01 -4.13 -10.30
C ILE A 154 7.35 -3.67 -9.73
N ALA A 155 8.35 -3.47 -10.60
CA ALA A 155 9.67 -3.03 -10.17
C ALA A 155 9.60 -1.66 -9.45
N GLU A 156 8.81 -0.74 -9.99
CA GLU A 156 8.59 0.57 -9.37
C GLU A 156 7.92 0.45 -8.00
N ALA A 157 6.86 -0.37 -7.88
CA ALA A 157 6.18 -0.58 -6.61
C ALA A 157 7.11 -1.15 -5.51
N LEU A 158 8.03 -2.03 -5.90
CA LEU A 158 9.05 -2.57 -4.99
C LEU A 158 10.00 -1.47 -4.50
N ARG A 159 10.57 -0.69 -5.42
CA ARG A 159 11.50 0.42 -5.12
C ARG A 159 10.86 1.49 -4.26
N THR A 160 9.62 1.88 -4.57
CA THR A 160 8.87 2.90 -3.82
C THR A 160 8.47 2.41 -2.43
N GLY A 161 8.48 1.10 -2.18
CA GLY A 161 8.06 0.55 -0.90
C GLY A 161 6.54 0.46 -0.75
N CYS A 162 5.79 0.28 -1.85
CA CYS A 162 4.35 0.02 -1.81
C CYS A 162 4.01 -1.08 -0.81
N PHE A 163 2.98 -0.87 0.04
CA PHE A 163 2.65 -1.84 1.09
C PHE A 163 2.26 -3.20 0.52
N TYR A 164 1.77 -3.25 -0.72
CA TYR A 164 1.38 -4.48 -1.38
C TYR A 164 1.81 -4.49 -2.84
N VAL A 165 2.43 -5.59 -3.27
CA VAL A 165 2.74 -5.88 -4.66
C VAL A 165 2.24 -7.28 -4.96
N GLY A 166 1.23 -7.37 -5.82
CA GLY A 166 0.60 -8.62 -6.21
C GLY A 166 0.66 -8.82 -7.70
N ALA A 167 0.93 -10.05 -8.14
CA ALA A 167 1.05 -10.34 -9.57
C ALA A 167 0.43 -11.69 -9.94
N LEU A 168 -0.61 -11.65 -10.79
CA LEU A 168 -1.37 -12.80 -11.25
C LEU A 168 -0.49 -13.77 -12.05
N GLY A 169 -0.73 -15.07 -11.89
CA GLY A 169 -0.05 -16.11 -12.68
C GLY A 169 0.27 -17.36 -11.88
N SER A 170 0.46 -18.47 -12.60
CA SER A 170 0.89 -19.74 -12.01
C SER A 170 2.25 -19.60 -11.31
N ARG A 171 2.61 -20.56 -10.46
CA ARG A 171 3.96 -20.64 -9.85
C ARG A 171 5.08 -20.59 -10.90
N LYS A 172 4.87 -21.24 -12.05
CA LYS A 172 5.81 -21.21 -13.19
C LYS A 172 5.95 -19.81 -13.79
N THR A 173 4.82 -19.12 -14.01
CA THR A 173 4.78 -17.74 -14.51
C THR A 173 5.46 -16.79 -13.53
N HIS A 174 5.20 -16.98 -12.23
CA HIS A 174 5.83 -16.19 -11.17
C HIS A 174 7.35 -16.40 -11.14
N GLY A 175 7.85 -17.64 -11.18
CA GLY A 175 9.30 -17.90 -11.26
C GLY A 175 9.94 -17.23 -12.48
N SER A 176 9.30 -17.29 -13.64
CA SER A 176 9.77 -16.59 -14.85
C SER A 176 9.79 -15.06 -14.69
N ARG A 177 8.84 -14.50 -13.92
CA ARG A 177 8.80 -13.07 -13.58
C ARG A 177 9.95 -12.67 -12.67
N LEU A 178 10.23 -13.46 -11.63
CA LEU A 178 11.34 -13.20 -10.71
C LEU A 178 12.66 -13.13 -11.47
N GLU A 179 12.91 -14.05 -12.40
CA GLU A 179 14.12 -14.05 -13.23
C GLU A 179 14.28 -12.78 -14.08
N ARG A 180 13.18 -12.25 -14.62
CA ARG A 180 13.22 -11.01 -15.41
C ARG A 180 13.47 -9.79 -14.53
N LEU A 181 12.73 -9.65 -13.43
CA LEU A 181 12.89 -8.55 -12.49
C LEU A 181 14.27 -8.55 -11.81
N LYS A 182 14.84 -9.73 -11.56
CA LYS A 182 16.22 -9.88 -11.07
C LYS A 182 17.23 -9.34 -12.08
N LYS A 183 17.06 -9.61 -13.38
CA LYS A 183 17.90 -9.06 -14.45
C LYS A 183 17.76 -7.55 -14.60
N GLU A 184 16.61 -6.99 -14.19
CA GLU A 184 16.36 -5.55 -14.13
C GLU A 184 16.90 -4.88 -12.85
N GLY A 185 17.55 -5.65 -11.97
CA GLY A 185 18.27 -5.13 -10.79
C GLY A 185 17.48 -5.21 -9.48
N CYS A 186 16.32 -5.87 -9.43
CA CYS A 186 15.63 -6.11 -8.17
C CYS A 186 16.42 -7.12 -7.31
N SER A 187 16.63 -6.78 -6.05
CA SER A 187 17.26 -7.65 -5.05
C SER A 187 16.35 -8.82 -4.65
N ASP A 188 16.93 -9.91 -4.13
CA ASP A 188 16.15 -11.05 -3.64
C ASP A 188 15.18 -10.66 -2.50
N GLY A 189 15.56 -9.67 -1.68
CA GLY A 189 14.69 -9.12 -0.62
C GLY A 189 13.49 -8.35 -1.16
N GLU A 190 13.66 -7.56 -2.23
CA GLU A 190 12.54 -6.90 -2.92
C GLU A 190 11.63 -7.92 -3.60
N LEU A 191 12.22 -8.88 -4.31
CA LEU A 191 11.48 -9.92 -5.03
C LEU A 191 10.62 -10.79 -4.08
N ALA A 192 11.08 -11.04 -2.86
CA ALA A 192 10.33 -11.78 -1.84
C ALA A 192 9.04 -11.06 -1.38
N ARG A 193 8.89 -9.76 -1.68
CA ARG A 193 7.67 -8.99 -1.36
C ARG A 193 6.55 -9.17 -2.39
N ILE A 194 6.81 -9.79 -3.54
CA ILE A 194 5.80 -10.02 -4.57
C ILE A 194 4.90 -11.19 -4.16
N ASN A 195 3.60 -10.93 -4.07
CA ASN A 195 2.59 -11.97 -3.88
C ASN A 195 2.27 -12.62 -5.24
N GLY A 196 2.96 -13.72 -5.55
CA GLY A 196 2.79 -14.51 -6.77
C GLY A 196 2.69 -16.02 -6.48
N PRO A 197 1.56 -16.70 -6.74
CA PRO A 197 0.29 -16.17 -7.24
C PRO A 197 -0.34 -15.14 -6.29
N ILE A 198 -1.05 -14.17 -6.87
CA ILE A 198 -1.73 -13.11 -6.13
C ILE A 198 -2.98 -13.61 -5.40
N GLY A 199 -3.30 -13.01 -4.25
CA GLY A 199 -4.48 -13.30 -3.46
C GLY A 199 -4.27 -14.41 -2.42
N LEU A 200 -5.19 -14.48 -1.45
CA LEU A 200 -5.21 -15.57 -0.47
C LEU A 200 -5.62 -16.89 -1.13
N ASP A 201 -5.05 -18.00 -0.65
CA ASP A 201 -5.42 -19.34 -1.11
C ASP A 201 -6.76 -19.77 -0.53
N ILE A 202 -7.84 -19.37 -1.21
CA ILE A 202 -9.23 -19.71 -0.87
C ILE A 202 -9.86 -20.70 -1.85
N GLY A 203 -9.06 -21.31 -2.73
CA GLY A 203 -9.58 -22.16 -3.82
C GLY A 203 -10.33 -21.39 -4.91
N ALA A 204 -10.02 -20.11 -5.11
CA ALA A 204 -10.69 -19.23 -6.06
C ALA A 204 -10.58 -19.72 -7.52
N SER A 205 -11.69 -19.69 -8.24
CA SER A 205 -11.81 -20.20 -9.61
C SER A 205 -12.43 -19.19 -10.58
N SER A 206 -13.42 -18.42 -10.13
CA SER A 206 -14.06 -17.38 -10.93
C SER A 206 -13.34 -16.03 -10.79
N PRO A 207 -13.47 -15.09 -11.77
CA PRO A 207 -12.89 -13.75 -11.63
C PRO A 207 -13.33 -13.00 -10.37
N ALA A 208 -14.57 -13.23 -9.91
CA ALA A 208 -15.08 -12.63 -8.68
C ALA A 208 -14.46 -13.24 -7.42
N GLU A 209 -14.31 -14.57 -7.37
CA GLU A 209 -13.59 -15.22 -6.26
C GLU A 209 -12.13 -14.79 -6.20
N ILE A 210 -11.48 -14.66 -7.37
CA ILE A 210 -10.09 -14.16 -7.44
C ILE A 210 -10.02 -12.72 -6.95
N ALA A 211 -10.97 -11.85 -7.33
CA ALA A 211 -11.04 -10.49 -6.82
C ALA A 211 -11.20 -10.44 -5.29
N VAL A 212 -12.05 -11.30 -4.70
CA VAL A 212 -12.18 -11.44 -3.24
C VAL A 212 -10.86 -11.87 -2.61
N ALA A 213 -10.19 -12.88 -3.18
CA ALA A 213 -8.90 -13.36 -2.69
C ALA A 213 -7.83 -12.26 -2.71
N ILE A 214 -7.77 -11.46 -3.78
CA ILE A 214 -6.84 -10.32 -3.93
C ILE A 214 -7.17 -9.25 -2.89
N LEU A 215 -8.42 -8.80 -2.79
CA LEU A 215 -8.81 -7.75 -1.86
C LEU A 215 -8.57 -8.17 -0.41
N ALA A 216 -8.85 -9.43 -0.07
CA ALA A 216 -8.58 -9.96 1.27
C ALA A 216 -7.07 -9.93 1.59
N GLN A 217 -6.20 -10.28 0.63
CA GLN A 217 -4.75 -10.20 0.81
C GLN A 217 -4.28 -8.74 0.95
N ILE A 218 -4.80 -7.82 0.14
CA ILE A 218 -4.48 -6.38 0.25
C ILE A 218 -4.83 -5.86 1.64
N ILE A 219 -6.04 -6.15 2.13
CA ILE A 219 -6.48 -5.74 3.47
C ILE A 219 -5.58 -6.37 4.54
N GLN A 220 -5.30 -7.67 4.44
CA GLN A 220 -4.40 -8.35 5.38
C GLN A 220 -3.04 -7.65 5.43
N THR A 221 -2.39 -7.44 4.28
CA THR A 221 -1.07 -6.80 4.20
C THR A 221 -1.09 -5.38 4.74
N LEU A 222 -2.12 -4.58 4.43
CA LEU A 222 -2.25 -3.22 4.97
C LEU A 222 -2.32 -3.22 6.51
N ARG A 223 -3.02 -4.21 7.10
CA ARG A 223 -3.26 -4.30 8.54
C ARG A 223 -2.14 -5.01 9.30
N SER A 224 -1.33 -5.83 8.63
CA SER A 224 -0.21 -6.55 9.22
C SER A 224 1.16 -5.99 8.83
N ARG A 225 1.23 -4.88 8.08
CA ARG A 225 2.50 -4.29 7.66
C ARG A 225 3.41 -3.96 8.84
N ASP A 226 4.71 -4.05 8.60
CA ASP A 226 5.69 -3.58 9.55
C ASP A 226 5.69 -2.04 9.54
N VAL A 227 5.40 -1.48 10.71
CA VAL A 227 5.32 -0.03 10.96
C VAL A 227 6.39 0.42 11.95
N SER A 228 7.24 -0.51 12.39
CA SER A 228 8.30 -0.24 13.35
C SER A 228 9.45 0.50 12.66
N SER A 229 10.16 1.34 13.42
CA SER A 229 11.42 1.91 12.95
C SER A 229 12.40 0.75 12.68
N PRO A 230 13.28 0.83 11.66
CA PRO A 230 14.38 -0.11 11.56
C PRO A 230 15.12 -0.11 12.89
N LYS A 231 15.09 -1.25 13.60
CA LYS A 231 15.93 -1.44 14.78
C LYS A 231 17.34 -1.23 14.28
N GLY A 232 17.98 -0.13 14.68
CA GLY A 232 19.34 0.19 14.26
C GLY A 232 20.19 -1.06 14.42
N ASP A 233 20.90 -1.42 13.35
CA ASP A 233 21.81 -2.56 13.35
C ASP A 233 22.64 -2.46 14.64
N LYS A 234 22.50 -3.45 15.51
CA LYS A 234 23.45 -3.63 16.60
C LYS A 234 24.76 -3.97 15.91
N ALA A 235 25.65 -2.98 15.87
CA ALA A 235 27.06 -3.14 15.50
C ALA A 235 27.71 -4.30 16.26
#